data_AF-A0AAW6LYR1-F1
#
_entry.id   AF-A0AAW6LYR1-F1
#
_cell.length_a   1.000
_cell.length_b   1.000
_cell.length_c   1.000
_cell.angle_alpha   90.00
_cell.angle_beta   90.00
_cell.angle_gamma   90.00
#
_symmetry.space_group_name_H-M   'P 1'
#
loop_
_entity.id
_entity.type
_entity.pdbx_description
1 polymer ?
#
loop_
_entity_poly.entity_id
_entity_poly.type
_entity_poly.pdbx_seq_one_letter_code
_entity_poly.pdbx_strand_id
1 'polypeptide(L)'
;MAAQPPEPRRIFVPNLLNAGFGDGWTDEQTKEAVTPPQRIRITGSLDLTETVESIGYGAAEQRLPMSSGAAISSFPTSGNRVRMFTARDNVLHLSWVCEWVPDDPDAENCQDYHVAFDISGSEPEILAASNSVEDLLYELPRSMTLKGPRVVVTDPSELPRSVIRTDKATGATTALLLAVAQPRETSANVYFAVNNSLKLYFGELEPKR
;
A
#
# COMPACT_ATOMS: atom_id res chain seq x y z
N MET A 1 20.42 28.52 -38.72
CA MET A 1 20.37 27.83 -37.42
C MET A 1 19.07 27.05 -37.36
N ALA A 2 19.14 25.71 -37.38
CA ALA A 2 17.95 24.88 -37.22
C ALA A 2 17.60 24.84 -35.73
N ALA A 3 16.35 25.16 -35.38
CA ALA A 3 15.83 24.99 -34.03
C ALA A 3 15.85 23.50 -33.69
N GLN A 4 16.43 23.14 -32.54
CA GLN A 4 16.28 21.80 -32.00
C GLN A 4 14.79 21.49 -31.83
N PRO A 5 14.31 20.32 -32.26
CA PRO A 5 12.93 19.93 -31.99
C PRO A 5 12.73 19.89 -30.47
N PRO A 6 11.56 20.33 -29.96
CA PRO A 6 11.28 20.25 -28.54
C PRO A 6 11.44 18.78 -28.10
N GLU A 7 12.16 18.55 -27.00
CA GLU A 7 12.21 17.24 -26.38
C GLU A 7 10.77 16.71 -26.24
N PRO A 8 10.51 15.44 -26.63
CA PRO A 8 9.19 14.88 -26.48
C PRO A 8 8.80 15.01 -25.01
N ARG A 9 7.71 15.75 -24.74
CA ARG A 9 7.08 15.78 -23.41
C ARG A 9 6.89 14.31 -23.02
N ARG A 10 7.63 13.85 -22.01
CA ARG A 10 7.49 12.49 -21.47
C ARG A 10 6.01 12.29 -21.16
N ILE A 11 5.36 11.40 -21.91
CA ILE A 11 3.95 11.07 -21.71
C ILE A 11 3.86 10.46 -20.32
N PHE A 12 3.02 11.02 -19.46
CA PHE A 12 2.74 10.45 -18.15
C PHE A 12 2.15 9.05 -18.34
N VAL A 13 2.88 8.03 -17.91
CA VAL A 13 2.38 6.65 -17.82
C VAL A 13 2.16 6.39 -16.33
N PRO A 14 0.89 6.34 -15.85
CA PRO A 14 0.60 6.08 -14.45
C PRO A 14 0.97 4.63 -14.17
N ASN A 15 2.15 4.38 -13.65
CA ASN A 15 2.62 3.04 -13.30
C ASN A 15 3.46 3.14 -12.03
N LEU A 16 2.87 2.80 -10.89
CA LEU A 16 3.56 2.79 -9.59
C LEU A 16 4.68 1.75 -9.53
N LEU A 17 4.64 0.76 -10.43
CA LEU A 17 5.52 -0.40 -10.45
C LEU A 17 6.81 -0.15 -11.24
N ASN A 18 6.89 0.96 -11.98
CA ASN A 18 8.12 1.34 -12.68
C ASN A 18 9.10 2.12 -11.77
N ALA A 19 8.82 2.22 -10.48
CA ALA A 19 9.63 2.95 -9.51
C ALA A 19 10.19 2.01 -8.42
N GLY A 20 11.51 1.83 -8.40
CA GLY A 20 12.25 1.08 -7.39
C GLY A 20 12.66 1.97 -6.22
N PHE A 21 12.59 1.41 -5.00
CA PHE A 21 12.95 2.09 -3.75
C PHE A 21 14.20 1.51 -3.10
N GLY A 22 15.20 2.37 -2.92
CA GLY A 22 16.39 2.14 -2.09
C GLY A 22 16.72 3.40 -1.29
N ASP A 23 17.94 3.92 -1.42
CA ASP A 23 18.36 5.21 -0.85
C ASP A 23 17.79 6.43 -1.60
N GLY A 24 16.98 6.19 -2.64
CA GLY A 24 16.31 7.17 -3.49
C GLY A 24 15.38 6.48 -4.50
N TRP A 25 14.60 7.28 -5.22
CA TRP A 25 13.71 6.81 -6.28
C TRP A 25 14.52 6.45 -7.53
N THR A 26 14.30 5.26 -8.07
CA THR A 26 14.95 4.80 -9.30
C THR A 26 13.92 4.27 -10.29
N ASP A 27 14.13 4.47 -11.59
CA ASP A 27 13.34 3.78 -12.61
C ASP A 27 13.77 2.29 -12.64
N GLU A 28 12.82 1.35 -12.54
CA GLU A 28 13.19 -0.06 -12.46
C GLU A 28 13.77 -0.61 -13.77
N GLN A 29 13.42 -0.04 -14.92
CA GLN A 29 13.91 -0.47 -16.23
C GLN A 29 15.30 0.11 -16.52
N THR A 30 15.51 1.40 -16.27
CA THR A 30 16.76 2.09 -16.61
C THR A 30 17.77 2.13 -15.45
N LYS A 31 17.31 1.86 -14.22
CA LYS A 31 18.09 2.01 -12.96
C LYS A 31 18.57 3.43 -12.69
N GLU A 32 18.06 4.43 -13.43
CA GLU A 32 18.43 5.83 -13.23
C GLU A 32 17.71 6.42 -12.01
N ALA A 33 18.37 7.34 -11.32
CA ALA A 33 17.73 8.13 -10.27
C ALA A 33 16.64 9.01 -10.91
N VAL A 34 15.42 8.88 -10.43
CA VAL A 34 14.30 9.72 -10.86
C VAL A 34 13.84 10.58 -9.70
N THR A 35 13.42 11.81 -9.96
CA THR A 35 12.56 12.47 -8.97
C THR A 35 11.28 11.65 -8.88
N PRO A 36 10.66 11.45 -7.69
CA PRO A 36 9.39 10.76 -7.55
C PRO A 36 8.47 11.06 -8.74
N PRO A 37 8.27 10.10 -9.66
CA PRO A 37 7.70 10.41 -10.96
C PRO A 37 6.19 10.68 -10.85
N GLN A 38 5.60 10.30 -9.71
CA GLN A 38 4.16 10.22 -9.49
C GLN A 38 3.83 10.64 -8.06
N ARG A 39 2.69 11.30 -7.91
CA ARG A 39 2.09 11.63 -6.61
C ARG A 39 0.77 10.91 -6.49
N ILE A 40 0.43 10.44 -5.30
CA ILE A 40 -0.92 9.93 -5.02
C ILE A 40 -1.73 11.08 -4.43
N ARG A 41 -2.80 11.48 -5.11
CA ARG A 41 -3.86 12.29 -4.50
C ARG A 41 -4.84 11.35 -3.84
N ILE A 42 -4.91 11.37 -2.50
CA ILE A 42 -5.88 10.58 -1.75
C ILE A 42 -7.28 11.11 -2.07
N THR A 43 -8.18 10.23 -2.48
CA THR A 43 -9.59 10.56 -2.76
C THR A 43 -10.53 10.03 -1.70
N GLY A 44 -10.11 9.02 -0.93
CA GLY A 44 -10.91 8.50 0.18
C GLY A 44 -10.19 7.39 0.95
N SER A 45 -10.89 6.90 1.97
CA SER A 45 -10.48 5.72 2.74
C SER A 45 -11.71 4.94 3.20
N LEU A 46 -11.57 3.64 3.31
CA LEU A 46 -12.58 2.73 3.86
C LEU A 46 -12.08 2.19 5.20
N ASP A 47 -12.88 2.37 6.25
CA ASP A 47 -12.59 1.82 7.58
C ASP A 47 -12.87 0.32 7.61
N LEU A 48 -11.88 -0.46 8.03
CA LEU A 48 -11.95 -1.92 8.06
C LEU A 48 -12.22 -2.46 9.47
N THR A 49 -12.28 -1.60 10.49
CA THR A 49 -12.30 -2.00 11.92
C THR A 49 -13.37 -3.04 12.21
N GLU A 50 -14.65 -2.74 11.95
CA GLU A 50 -15.75 -3.67 12.22
C GLU A 50 -15.62 -4.98 11.43
N THR A 51 -15.12 -4.90 10.20
CA THR A 51 -14.95 -6.06 9.33
C THR A 51 -13.88 -7.00 9.85
N VAL A 52 -12.71 -6.47 10.23
CA VAL A 52 -11.61 -7.30 10.72
C VAL A 52 -11.91 -7.83 12.12
N GLU A 53 -12.59 -7.06 12.97
CA GLU A 53 -13.07 -7.53 14.28
C GLU A 53 -14.03 -8.71 14.14
N SER A 54 -14.92 -8.68 13.13
CA SER A 54 -15.88 -9.77 12.88
C SER A 54 -15.23 -11.12 12.53
N ILE A 55 -13.98 -11.09 12.04
CA ILE A 55 -13.20 -12.29 11.71
C ILE A 55 -12.13 -12.60 12.77
N GLY A 56 -12.12 -11.89 13.90
CA GLY A 56 -11.24 -12.18 15.03
C GLY A 56 -9.94 -11.38 15.06
N TYR A 57 -9.87 -10.22 14.40
CA TYR A 57 -8.87 -9.21 14.71
C TYR A 57 -9.23 -8.53 16.03
N GLY A 58 -8.31 -8.46 16.98
CA GLY A 58 -8.61 -7.95 18.31
C GLY A 58 -7.38 -7.73 19.19
N ALA A 59 -7.49 -8.19 20.43
CA ALA A 59 -6.53 -7.85 21.49
C ALA A 59 -5.14 -8.48 21.26
N ALA A 60 -5.03 -9.64 20.62
CA ALA A 60 -3.75 -10.26 20.31
C ALA A 60 -2.93 -9.40 19.33
N GLU A 61 -3.57 -8.90 18.28
CA GLU A 61 -2.95 -8.10 17.22
C GLU A 61 -2.52 -6.74 17.76
N GLN A 62 -3.34 -6.14 18.64
CA GLN A 62 -3.03 -4.87 19.30
C GLN A 62 -1.81 -4.94 20.24
N ARG A 63 -1.40 -6.14 20.67
CA ARG A 63 -0.28 -6.37 21.60
C ARG A 63 1.07 -6.63 20.91
N LEU A 64 1.11 -6.78 19.59
CA LEU A 64 2.33 -7.10 18.85
C LEU A 64 3.45 -6.07 19.09
N PRO A 65 4.70 -6.52 19.40
CA PRO A 65 5.81 -5.61 19.64
C PRO A 65 6.22 -4.90 18.36
N MET A 66 6.21 -3.57 18.40
CA MET A 66 6.43 -2.70 17.24
C MET A 66 7.89 -2.30 17.10
N SER A 67 8.42 -2.37 15.87
CA SER A 67 9.68 -1.70 15.56
C SER A 67 9.50 -0.17 15.50
N SER A 68 10.57 0.54 15.90
CA SER A 68 10.55 1.85 16.57
C SER A 68 9.63 2.94 15.98
N GLY A 69 8.52 3.21 16.68
CA GLY A 69 7.80 4.49 16.60
C GLY A 69 6.26 4.44 16.59
N ALA A 70 5.64 3.26 16.65
CA ALA A 70 4.18 3.09 16.68
C ALA A 70 3.69 2.70 18.08
N ALA A 71 2.53 3.21 18.51
CA ALA A 71 1.97 2.91 19.83
C ALA A 71 0.98 1.72 19.83
N ILE A 72 0.36 1.37 18.69
CA ILE A 72 -0.41 0.14 18.38
C ILE A 72 -0.34 0.00 16.84
N SER A 73 -0.04 -1.18 16.29
CA SER A 73 0.14 -1.40 14.84
C SER A 73 -1.04 -2.17 14.26
N SER A 74 -1.81 -1.54 13.38
CA SER A 74 -2.98 -2.14 12.71
C SER A 74 -2.63 -3.20 11.65
N PHE A 75 -1.40 -3.13 11.13
CA PHE A 75 -0.87 -4.05 10.13
C PHE A 75 0.57 -4.42 10.52
N PRO A 76 1.06 -5.63 10.17
CA PRO A 76 2.45 -6.03 10.41
C PRO A 76 3.43 -5.14 9.62
N THR A 77 4.57 -4.82 10.24
CA THR A 77 5.57 -3.88 9.67
C THR A 77 6.78 -4.58 9.06
N SER A 78 6.95 -5.86 9.35
CA SER A 78 8.07 -6.66 8.87
C SER A 78 7.72 -7.50 7.64
N GLY A 79 8.70 -7.65 6.74
CA GLY A 79 8.84 -8.83 5.89
C GLY A 79 7.71 -9.17 4.91
N ASN A 80 7.21 -8.21 4.12
CA ASN A 80 6.23 -8.48 3.04
C ASN A 80 4.97 -9.24 3.52
N ARG A 81 4.61 -9.03 4.79
CA ARG A 81 3.48 -9.71 5.45
C ARG A 81 2.14 -9.11 5.10
N VAL A 82 2.08 -7.86 4.66
CA VAL A 82 0.90 -7.24 4.03
C VAL A 82 1.02 -7.37 2.52
N ARG A 83 -0.04 -7.81 1.86
CA ARG A 83 -0.08 -8.01 0.41
C ARG A 83 -1.37 -7.46 -0.16
N MET A 84 -1.28 -6.90 -1.36
CA MET A 84 -2.43 -6.37 -2.07
C MET A 84 -2.31 -6.66 -3.56
N PHE A 85 -3.40 -7.05 -4.20
CA PHE A 85 -3.45 -7.23 -5.66
C PHE A 85 -4.87 -7.17 -6.18
N THR A 86 -5.01 -6.91 -7.48
CA THR A 86 -6.30 -6.89 -8.16
C THR A 86 -6.45 -8.12 -9.07
N ALA A 87 -7.52 -8.88 -8.87
CA ALA A 87 -7.95 -9.98 -9.72
C ALA A 87 -8.60 -9.47 -11.03
N ARG A 88 -8.92 -10.38 -11.97
CA ARG A 88 -9.36 -10.00 -13.33
C ARG A 88 -10.77 -9.39 -13.40
N ASP A 89 -11.54 -9.55 -12.35
CA ASP A 89 -12.95 -9.19 -12.17
C ASP A 89 -13.15 -7.89 -11.38
N ASN A 90 -12.12 -7.05 -11.27
CA ASN A 90 -12.11 -5.86 -10.42
C ASN A 90 -12.31 -6.20 -8.94
N VAL A 91 -11.87 -7.38 -8.51
CA VAL A 91 -11.79 -7.72 -7.08
C VAL A 91 -10.40 -7.35 -6.59
N LEU A 92 -10.33 -6.45 -5.62
CA LEU A 92 -9.11 -6.13 -4.89
C LEU A 92 -9.01 -7.06 -3.68
N HIS A 93 -7.85 -7.66 -3.47
CA HIS A 93 -7.57 -8.46 -2.30
C HIS A 93 -6.51 -7.78 -1.44
N LEU A 94 -6.77 -7.69 -0.14
CA LEU A 94 -5.83 -7.30 0.89
C LEU A 94 -5.69 -8.47 1.87
N SER A 95 -4.46 -8.92 2.09
CA SER A 95 -4.17 -9.95 3.09
C SER A 95 -3.01 -9.53 3.96
N TRP A 96 -3.04 -9.89 5.24
CA TRP A 96 -1.89 -9.77 6.10
C TRP A 96 -1.76 -10.96 7.04
N VAL A 97 -0.51 -11.42 7.15
CA VAL A 97 -0.11 -12.50 8.04
C VAL A 97 0.38 -11.88 9.33
N CYS A 98 -0.13 -12.34 10.44
CA CYS A 98 0.30 -11.82 11.72
C CYS A 98 1.80 -12.00 11.98
N GLU A 99 2.38 -11.11 12.78
CA GLU A 99 3.72 -11.32 13.33
C GLU A 99 3.65 -12.26 14.53
N TRP A 100 4.75 -12.96 14.80
CA TRP A 100 4.83 -13.79 15.99
C TRP A 100 4.86 -12.91 17.24
N VAL A 101 3.97 -13.17 18.20
CA VAL A 101 3.97 -12.54 19.53
C VAL A 101 4.93 -13.31 20.43
N PRO A 102 6.06 -12.72 20.86
CA PRO A 102 6.88 -13.32 21.90
C PRO A 102 6.12 -13.37 23.23
N ASP A 103 6.17 -14.52 23.91
CA ASP A 103 5.57 -14.71 25.24
C ASP A 103 4.06 -14.39 25.30
N ASP A 104 3.30 -14.87 24.30
CA ASP A 104 1.84 -14.72 24.26
C ASP A 104 1.17 -15.31 25.52
N PRO A 105 0.63 -14.45 26.42
CA PRO A 105 0.10 -14.90 27.71
C PRO A 105 -1.22 -15.66 27.58
N ASP A 106 -1.93 -15.53 26.45
CA ASP A 106 -3.26 -16.12 26.27
C ASP A 106 -3.23 -17.36 25.37
N ALA A 107 -2.07 -17.68 24.76
CA ALA A 107 -1.93 -18.70 23.71
C ALA A 107 -2.95 -18.52 22.55
N GLU A 108 -3.43 -17.29 22.37
CA GLU A 108 -4.26 -16.88 21.25
C GLU A 108 -3.33 -16.64 20.06
N ASN A 109 -3.04 -17.72 19.33
CA ASN A 109 -2.33 -17.60 18.07
C ASN A 109 -3.11 -16.63 17.17
N CYS A 110 -2.51 -15.45 16.98
CA CYS A 110 -2.94 -14.44 16.03
C CYS A 110 -3.15 -15.06 14.64
N GLN A 111 -4.24 -14.68 13.97
CA GLN A 111 -4.67 -15.31 12.72
C GLN A 111 -4.10 -14.59 11.49
N ASP A 112 -4.26 -15.22 10.34
CA ASP A 112 -4.03 -14.56 9.07
C ASP A 112 -5.35 -13.96 8.58
N TYR A 113 -5.30 -12.74 8.07
CA TYR A 113 -6.50 -12.00 7.70
C TYR A 113 -6.54 -11.73 6.21
N HIS A 114 -7.73 -11.79 5.65
CA HIS A 114 -8.01 -11.48 4.26
C HIS A 114 -9.31 -10.71 4.13
N VAL A 115 -9.28 -9.67 3.29
CA VAL A 115 -10.46 -8.90 2.88
C VAL A 115 -10.44 -8.75 1.37
N ALA A 116 -11.58 -9.02 0.74
CA ALA A 116 -11.83 -8.79 -0.68
C ALA A 116 -12.79 -7.61 -0.87
N PHE A 117 -12.51 -6.80 -1.89
CA PHE A 117 -13.29 -5.60 -2.22
C PHE A 117 -13.70 -5.60 -3.69
N ASP A 118 -14.92 -5.17 -3.98
CA ASP A 118 -15.33 -4.75 -5.31
C ASP A 118 -14.79 -3.33 -5.55
N ILE A 119 -14.03 -3.15 -6.63
CA ILE A 119 -13.50 -1.85 -7.05
C ILE A 119 -14.01 -1.42 -8.44
N SER A 120 -15.15 -1.97 -8.87
CA SER A 120 -15.83 -1.60 -10.11
C SER A 120 -16.53 -0.23 -10.02
N GLY A 121 -16.86 0.20 -8.81
CA GLY A 121 -17.47 1.50 -8.50
C GLY A 121 -16.47 2.65 -8.33
N SER A 122 -16.98 3.78 -7.83
CA SER A 122 -16.17 4.94 -7.48
C SER A 122 -15.46 4.81 -6.13
N GLU A 123 -15.99 3.96 -5.24
CA GLU A 123 -15.43 3.64 -3.93
C GLU A 123 -15.37 2.12 -3.78
N PRO A 124 -14.39 1.57 -3.05
CA PRO A 124 -14.34 0.14 -2.75
C PRO A 124 -15.49 -0.30 -1.84
N GLU A 125 -16.06 -1.46 -2.13
CA GLU A 125 -17.07 -2.11 -1.28
C GLU A 125 -16.55 -3.45 -0.77
N ILE A 126 -16.77 -3.79 0.49
CA ILE A 126 -16.35 -5.09 1.06
C ILE A 126 -17.24 -6.19 0.47
N LEU A 127 -16.60 -7.20 -0.14
CA LEU A 127 -17.26 -8.40 -0.65
C LEU A 127 -17.23 -9.54 0.34
N ALA A 128 -16.06 -9.77 0.95
CA ALA A 128 -15.82 -10.88 1.85
C ALA A 128 -14.65 -10.58 2.79
N ALA A 129 -14.68 -11.21 3.96
CA ALA A 129 -13.60 -11.19 4.93
C ALA A 129 -13.43 -12.59 5.53
N SER A 130 -12.20 -13.00 5.80
CA SER A 130 -11.90 -14.30 6.39
C SER A 130 -10.62 -14.27 7.22
N ASN A 131 -10.55 -15.15 8.21
CA ASN A 131 -9.37 -15.38 9.06
C ASN A 131 -8.55 -16.60 8.63
N SER A 132 -8.71 -17.01 7.37
CA SER A 132 -7.88 -18.00 6.73
C SER A 132 -7.38 -17.43 5.40
N VAL A 133 -6.17 -17.83 5.01
CA VAL A 133 -5.63 -17.57 3.67
C VAL A 133 -5.58 -18.89 2.90
N GLU A 134 -6.56 -19.79 3.15
CA GLU A 134 -6.73 -20.99 2.33
C GLU A 134 -6.82 -20.53 0.87
N ASP A 135 -5.94 -21.05 0.02
CA ASP A 135 -5.55 -20.49 -1.28
C ASP A 135 -4.64 -19.28 -1.17
N LEU A 136 -3.44 -19.57 -0.71
CA LEU A 136 -2.37 -18.62 -0.69
C LEU A 136 -2.15 -17.97 -2.07
N LEU A 137 -2.47 -16.69 -2.04
CA LEU A 137 -2.22 -15.64 -3.02
C LEU A 137 -0.75 -15.54 -3.48
N TYR A 138 0.15 -16.35 -2.91
CA TYR A 138 1.52 -16.54 -3.40
C TYR A 138 1.57 -17.22 -4.78
N GLU A 139 0.47 -17.83 -5.26
CA GLU A 139 0.42 -18.47 -6.58
C GLU A 139 -0.11 -17.56 -7.68
N LEU A 140 -0.72 -16.42 -7.35
CA LEU A 140 -1.15 -15.49 -8.39
C LEU A 140 0.07 -14.71 -8.90
N PRO A 141 0.51 -14.89 -10.16
CA PRO A 141 1.71 -14.24 -10.71
C PRO A 141 1.59 -12.71 -10.81
N ARG A 142 0.52 -12.12 -10.30
CA ARG A 142 0.22 -10.69 -10.27
C ARG A 142 0.15 -10.12 -8.85
N SER A 143 0.32 -10.94 -7.80
CA SER A 143 0.39 -10.40 -6.45
C SER A 143 1.70 -9.65 -6.27
N MET A 144 1.63 -8.37 -5.93
CA MET A 144 2.81 -7.51 -5.84
C MET A 144 2.94 -7.01 -4.42
N THR A 145 4.07 -7.35 -3.80
CA THR A 145 4.46 -6.77 -2.51
C THR A 145 5.57 -5.79 -2.76
N LEU A 146 5.33 -4.50 -2.51
CA LEU A 146 6.39 -3.51 -2.60
C LEU A 146 7.29 -3.60 -1.37
N LYS A 147 8.61 -3.65 -1.59
CA LYS A 147 9.59 -3.57 -0.50
C LYS A 147 9.75 -2.11 -0.07
N GLY A 148 9.02 -1.69 0.95
CA GLY A 148 9.16 -0.38 1.61
C GLY A 148 8.91 0.86 0.73
N PRO A 149 7.79 0.95 0.01
CA PRO A 149 7.52 2.07 -0.89
C PRO A 149 7.29 3.37 -0.11
N ARG A 150 8.13 4.38 -0.38
CA ARG A 150 7.95 5.74 0.15
C ARG A 150 7.35 6.65 -0.92
N VAL A 151 6.03 6.66 -1.05
CA VAL A 151 5.38 7.36 -2.16
C VAL A 151 5.11 8.82 -1.80
N VAL A 152 5.23 9.73 -2.78
CA VAL A 152 4.81 11.14 -2.59
C VAL A 152 3.29 11.18 -2.56
N VAL A 153 2.74 11.83 -1.53
CA VAL A 153 1.29 11.94 -1.34
C VAL A 153 0.89 13.41 -1.32
N THR A 154 -0.15 13.74 -2.07
CA THR A 154 -0.78 15.06 -2.03
C THR A 154 -1.77 15.08 -0.87
N ASP A 155 -1.55 16.01 0.08
CA ASP A 155 -2.35 16.19 1.29
C ASP A 155 -2.47 14.93 2.16
N PRO A 156 -1.43 14.59 2.95
CA PRO A 156 -1.41 13.39 3.78
C PRO A 156 -2.19 13.56 5.10
N SER A 157 -3.10 14.52 5.21
CA SER A 157 -3.82 14.84 6.45
C SER A 157 -4.64 13.66 7.00
N GLU A 158 -5.12 12.80 6.11
CA GLU A 158 -5.86 11.56 6.42
C GLU A 158 -4.96 10.39 6.87
N LEU A 159 -3.63 10.53 6.79
CA LEU A 159 -2.67 9.48 7.13
C LEU A 159 -2.16 9.61 8.58
N PRO A 160 -1.88 8.50 9.28
CA PRO A 160 -1.21 8.55 10.57
C PRO A 160 0.14 9.29 10.49
N ARG A 161 0.38 10.21 11.43
CA ARG A 161 1.66 10.97 11.46
C ARG A 161 2.90 10.08 11.49
N SER A 162 2.78 8.88 12.06
CA SER A 162 3.85 7.89 12.14
C SER A 162 4.34 7.38 10.78
N VAL A 163 3.51 7.44 9.73
CA VAL A 163 3.88 6.98 8.37
C VAL A 163 4.34 8.11 7.46
N ILE A 164 4.09 9.36 7.86
CA ILE A 164 4.49 10.55 7.09
C ILE A 164 5.99 10.81 7.27
N ARG A 165 6.69 11.04 6.16
CA ARG A 165 8.12 11.35 6.10
C ARG A 165 8.38 12.44 5.07
N THR A 166 9.60 12.94 5.07
CA THR A 166 10.08 13.88 4.05
C THR A 166 11.16 13.20 3.22
N ASP A 167 11.01 13.22 1.90
CA ASP A 167 12.05 12.77 0.99
C ASP A 167 13.26 13.72 1.08
N LYS A 168 14.44 13.17 1.39
CA LYS A 168 15.63 13.97 1.68
C LYS A 168 16.16 14.70 0.45
N ALA A 169 15.98 14.13 -0.74
CA ALA A 169 16.51 14.70 -1.98
C ALA A 169 15.63 15.83 -2.52
N THR A 170 14.31 15.71 -2.38
CA THR A 170 13.34 16.62 -2.99
C THR A 170 12.61 17.52 -2.01
N GLY A 171 12.66 17.22 -0.71
CA GLY A 171 11.86 17.88 0.32
C GLY A 171 10.36 17.55 0.23
N ALA A 172 9.95 16.64 -0.65
CA ALA A 172 8.55 16.28 -0.83
C ALA A 172 8.02 15.50 0.39
N THR A 173 6.75 15.74 0.72
CA THR A 173 6.04 14.93 1.71
C THR A 173 5.75 13.55 1.14
N THR A 174 6.10 12.51 1.88
CA THR A 174 5.98 11.10 1.50
C THR A 174 5.25 10.31 2.58
N ALA A 175 4.67 9.19 2.19
CA ALA A 175 4.10 8.20 3.08
C ALA A 175 4.77 6.84 2.87
N LEU A 176 5.05 6.14 3.96
CA LEU A 176 5.47 4.74 3.92
C LEU A 176 4.23 3.85 3.73
N LEU A 177 4.09 3.24 2.54
CA LEU A 177 3.02 2.28 2.28
C LEU A 177 3.48 0.86 2.62
N LEU A 178 2.56 0.01 3.09
CA LEU A 178 2.83 -1.40 3.38
C LEU A 178 2.47 -2.29 2.19
N ALA A 179 1.36 -1.99 1.53
CA ALA A 179 0.94 -2.67 0.31
C ALA A 179 0.22 -1.67 -0.59
N VAL A 180 0.27 -1.91 -1.90
CA VAL A 180 -0.42 -1.10 -2.90
C VAL A 180 -0.81 -1.97 -4.08
N ALA A 181 -1.95 -1.67 -4.67
CA ALA A 181 -2.39 -2.25 -5.92
C ALA A 181 -2.84 -1.16 -6.89
N GLN A 182 -2.51 -1.40 -8.15
CA GLN A 182 -3.00 -0.64 -9.28
C GLN A 182 -3.75 -1.64 -10.17
N PRO A 183 -5.07 -1.47 -10.40
CA PRO A 183 -5.89 -2.48 -11.08
C PRO A 183 -5.37 -2.93 -12.44
N ARG A 184 -4.76 -1.99 -13.16
CA ARG A 184 -4.13 -2.18 -14.48
C ARG A 184 -2.97 -1.19 -14.58
N GLU A 185 -1.93 -1.52 -15.33
CA GLU A 185 -0.72 -0.68 -15.51
C GLU A 185 -0.99 0.72 -16.07
N THR A 186 -2.18 0.98 -16.63
CA THR A 186 -2.58 2.28 -17.17
C THR A 186 -3.61 3.00 -16.29
N SER A 187 -4.01 2.40 -15.17
CA SER A 187 -5.03 2.96 -14.27
C SER A 187 -4.46 4.13 -13.48
N ALA A 188 -5.17 5.26 -13.41
CA ALA A 188 -4.83 6.30 -12.43
C ALA A 188 -5.18 5.86 -11.00
N ASN A 189 -6.20 5.01 -10.84
CA ASN A 189 -6.67 4.57 -9.54
C ASN A 189 -5.65 3.65 -8.86
N VAL A 190 -5.41 3.90 -7.59
CA VAL A 190 -4.50 3.16 -6.72
C VAL A 190 -5.14 2.92 -5.37
N TYR A 191 -4.85 1.75 -4.81
CA TYR A 191 -5.34 1.30 -3.52
C TYR A 191 -4.14 0.96 -2.65
N PHE A 192 -4.13 1.35 -1.38
CA PHE A 192 -2.99 1.09 -0.52
C PHE A 192 -3.36 0.97 0.95
N ALA A 193 -2.49 0.28 1.69
CA ALA A 193 -2.52 0.18 3.14
C ALA A 193 -1.25 0.82 3.72
N VAL A 194 -1.36 1.44 4.88
CA VAL A 194 -0.24 2.04 5.62
C VAL A 194 -0.22 1.49 7.04
N ASN A 195 0.91 1.67 7.73
CA ASN A 195 0.98 1.27 9.12
C ASN A 195 0.09 2.12 10.05
N ASN A 196 -0.35 1.55 11.18
CA ASN A 196 -1.15 2.19 12.23
C ASN A 196 -2.50 2.75 11.74
N SER A 197 -3.09 2.10 10.74
CA SER A 197 -4.43 2.43 10.25
C SER A 197 -5.09 1.16 9.73
N LEU A 198 -6.20 0.72 10.33
CA LEU A 198 -7.07 -0.34 9.79
C LEU A 198 -7.96 0.23 8.68
N LYS A 199 -7.33 0.83 7.66
CA LYS A 199 -8.03 1.43 6.54
C LYS A 199 -7.46 0.98 5.22
N LEU A 200 -8.34 0.79 4.25
CA LEU A 200 -7.98 0.76 2.84
C LEU A 200 -8.04 2.20 2.32
N TYR A 201 -6.90 2.76 1.92
CA TYR A 201 -6.86 4.07 1.27
C TYR A 201 -6.95 3.90 -0.24
N PHE A 202 -7.58 4.87 -0.90
CA PHE A 202 -7.66 4.91 -2.35
C PHE A 202 -7.49 6.33 -2.88
N GLY A 203 -6.98 6.44 -4.10
CA GLY A 203 -6.59 7.70 -4.69
C GLY A 203 -6.26 7.57 -6.16
N GLU A 204 -5.78 8.68 -6.72
CA GLU A 204 -5.38 8.80 -8.11
C GLU A 204 -3.91 9.19 -8.25
N LEU A 205 -3.22 8.58 -9.20
CA LEU A 205 -1.87 8.98 -9.62
C LEU A 205 -1.91 10.26 -10.43
N GLU A 206 -1.17 11.25 -9.97
CA GLU A 206 -0.99 12.52 -10.66
C GLU A 206 0.41 12.59 -11.31
N PRO A 207 0.51 13.20 -12.51
CA PRO A 207 1.80 13.53 -13.09
C PRO A 207 2.56 14.50 -12.18
N LYS A 208 3.88 14.32 -12.12
CA LYS A 208 4.77 15.30 -11.50
C LYS A 208 4.63 16.66 -12.23
N ARG A 209 4.35 17.72 -11.46
CA ARG A 209 4.42 19.11 -11.93
C ARG A 209 5.86 19.60 -12.02
#